data_AF-A0AB37A1W7-F1
#
_entry.id   AF-A0AB37A1W7-F1
#
_cell.length_a   1.000
_cell.length_b   1.000
_cell.length_c   1.000
_cell.angle_alpha   90.00
_cell.angle_beta   90.00
_cell.angle_gamma   90.00
#
_symmetry.space_group_name_H-M   'P 1'
#
loop_
_entity.id
_entity.type
_entity.pdbx_description
1 polymer ?
#
loop_
_entity_poly.entity_id
_entity_poly.type
_entity_poly.pdbx_seq_one_letter_code
_entity_poly.pdbx_strand_id
1 'polypeptide(L)'
;MAIKLCPIGGKINAFLFENENINLPLSLFLSIRIDLEEFQFQSEFEDTCIQLDFIKMKFNSFLDIENKEIEFALNPEHGYVDGSIYLDSQHVPVDISKISFSPFDKDNINAKFKGVVLFDYCGYEDSNQEFIIETTLNFENIFIPSDIISPSTQNLEIAKKKLSEFFAISELTDPVIENNGFCDVIAFHKLA
;
A
#
# COMPACT_ATOMS: atom_id res chain seq x y z
N MET A 1 -7.94 -20.02 17.37
CA MET A 1 -8.31 -18.73 17.98
C MET A 1 -8.58 -17.75 16.85
N ALA A 2 -9.63 -16.93 16.94
CA ALA A 2 -9.86 -15.88 15.95
C ALA A 2 -9.28 -14.56 16.48
N ILE A 3 -8.42 -13.90 15.69
CA ILE A 3 -7.92 -12.56 16.02
C ILE A 3 -8.99 -11.52 15.68
N LYS A 4 -9.07 -10.44 16.46
CA LYS A 4 -10.01 -9.36 16.20
C LYS A 4 -9.29 -8.21 15.51
N LEU A 5 -9.44 -8.12 14.19
CA LEU A 5 -8.88 -7.03 13.39
C LEU A 5 -9.78 -5.79 13.52
N CYS A 6 -9.33 -4.79 14.27
CA CYS A 6 -10.03 -3.52 14.45
C CYS A 6 -9.20 -2.37 13.87
N PRO A 7 -9.47 -1.91 12.63
CA PRO A 7 -8.72 -0.80 12.05
C PRO A 7 -8.94 0.51 12.79
N ILE A 8 -7.88 1.29 12.97
CA ILE A 8 -7.93 2.65 13.53
C ILE A 8 -7.64 3.75 12.50
N GLY A 9 -7.22 3.34 11.31
CA GLY A 9 -6.85 4.22 10.20
C GLY A 9 -5.92 3.50 9.25
N GLY A 10 -5.35 4.23 8.31
CA GLY A 10 -4.32 3.71 7.46
C GLY A 10 -3.75 4.76 6.53
N LYS A 11 -2.78 4.33 5.74
CA LYS A 11 -2.07 5.17 4.77
C LYS A 11 -2.04 4.46 3.44
N ILE A 12 -2.16 5.24 2.38
CA ILE A 12 -1.91 4.79 1.01
C ILE A 12 -0.83 5.66 0.40
N ASN A 13 0.16 5.01 -0.19
CA ASN A 13 1.27 5.63 -0.89
C ASN A 13 1.35 5.04 -2.30
N ALA A 14 1.89 5.81 -3.24
CA ALA A 14 2.31 5.27 -4.52
C ALA A 14 3.84 5.38 -4.64
N PHE A 15 4.45 4.47 -5.38
CA PHE A 15 5.88 4.53 -5.64
C PHE A 15 6.22 4.02 -7.02
N LEU A 16 7.14 4.72 -7.68
CA LEU A 16 7.67 4.33 -8.97
C LEU A 16 8.80 3.32 -8.76
N PHE A 17 8.71 2.14 -9.37
CA PHE A 17 9.67 1.07 -9.13
C PHE A 17 9.94 0.26 -10.39
N GLU A 18 11.18 -0.18 -10.56
CA GLU A 18 11.62 -1.10 -11.59
C GLU A 18 12.57 -2.14 -10.98
N ASN A 19 12.65 -3.31 -11.60
CA ASN A 19 13.64 -4.31 -11.22
C ASN A 19 14.02 -5.16 -12.44
N GLU A 20 15.17 -4.84 -13.02
CA GLU A 20 15.68 -5.53 -14.22
C GLU A 20 15.98 -7.02 -13.95
N ASN A 21 16.34 -7.40 -12.72
CA ASN A 21 16.67 -8.79 -12.39
C ASN A 21 15.49 -9.75 -12.57
N ILE A 22 14.26 -9.23 -12.49
CA ILE A 22 13.02 -9.98 -12.70
C ILE A 22 12.24 -9.48 -13.92
N ASN A 23 12.86 -8.65 -14.77
CA ASN A 23 12.23 -8.00 -15.92
C ASN A 23 10.97 -7.20 -15.55
N LEU A 24 10.94 -6.57 -14.37
CA LEU A 24 9.86 -5.68 -13.98
C LEU A 24 10.13 -4.30 -14.59
N PRO A 25 9.35 -3.86 -15.60
CA PRO A 25 9.51 -2.53 -16.16
C PRO A 25 9.11 -1.49 -15.11
N LEU A 26 9.65 -0.28 -15.25
CA LEU A 26 9.24 0.86 -14.46
C LEU A 26 7.73 0.99 -14.44
N SER A 27 7.16 0.91 -13.24
CA SER A 27 5.73 0.85 -13.00
C SER A 27 5.40 1.63 -11.73
N LEU A 28 4.19 2.19 -11.67
CA LEU A 28 3.66 2.81 -10.46
C LEU A 28 2.89 1.75 -9.67
N PHE A 29 3.27 1.56 -8.42
CA PHE A 29 2.61 0.64 -7.49
C PHE A 29 1.99 1.41 -6.35
N LEU A 30 0.91 0.86 -5.80
CA LEU A 30 0.37 1.32 -4.52
C LEU A 30 0.90 0.45 -3.38
N SER A 31 1.09 1.07 -2.22
CA SER A 31 1.29 0.42 -0.93
C SER A 31 0.23 0.94 0.02
N ILE A 32 -0.37 0.04 0.79
CA ILE A 32 -1.40 0.36 1.78
C ILE A 32 -0.98 -0.22 3.13
N ARG A 33 -0.98 0.63 4.15
CA ARG A 33 -0.81 0.24 5.55
C ARG A 33 -2.13 0.45 6.27
N ILE A 34 -2.61 -0.56 6.98
CA ILE A 34 -3.82 -0.48 7.82
C ILE A 34 -3.41 -0.70 9.26
N ASP A 35 -3.42 0.37 10.05
CA ASP A 35 -3.10 0.30 11.48
C ASP A 35 -4.29 -0.31 12.24
N LEU A 36 -3.98 -1.18 13.22
CA LEU A 36 -4.97 -1.92 14.01
C LEU A 36 -4.92 -1.47 15.47
N GLU A 37 -6.05 -1.58 16.19
CA GLU A 37 -6.04 -1.60 17.65
C GLU A 37 -5.21 -2.79 18.14
N GLU A 38 -4.50 -2.62 19.26
CA GLU A 38 -3.80 -3.72 19.93
C GLU A 38 -4.77 -4.87 20.24
N PHE A 39 -4.38 -6.10 19.91
CA PHE A 39 -5.19 -7.28 20.19
C PHE A 39 -4.34 -8.41 20.73
N GLN A 40 -4.98 -9.33 21.44
CA GLN A 40 -4.29 -10.52 21.95
C GLN A 40 -4.14 -11.56 20.85
N PHE A 41 -2.93 -12.09 20.70
CA PHE A 41 -2.62 -13.28 19.90
C PHE A 41 -1.76 -14.22 20.74
N GLN A 42 -2.12 -15.51 20.81
CA GLN A 42 -1.47 -16.46 21.72
C GLN A 42 -1.44 -15.90 23.17
N SER A 43 -0.25 -15.81 23.77
CA SER A 43 0.00 -15.27 25.12
C SER A 43 0.41 -13.80 25.15
N GLU A 44 0.47 -13.12 24.01
CA GLU A 44 1.00 -11.76 23.88
C GLU A 44 -0.04 -10.77 23.32
N PHE A 45 0.22 -9.49 23.49
CA PHE A 45 -0.52 -8.41 22.87
C PHE A 45 0.28 -7.90 21.67
N GLU A 46 -0.38 -7.80 20.53
CA GLU A 46 0.22 -7.42 19.25
C GLU A 46 -0.13 -5.97 18.93
N ASP A 47 0.90 -5.14 18.80
CA ASP A 47 0.83 -3.81 18.17
C ASP A 47 1.38 -3.94 16.74
N THR A 48 0.46 -4.01 15.77
CA THR A 48 0.79 -4.41 14.39
C THR A 48 -0.14 -3.75 13.38
N CYS A 49 0.13 -3.99 12.10
CA CYS A 49 -0.66 -3.48 10.98
C CYS A 49 -0.82 -4.55 9.91
N ILE A 50 -1.84 -4.41 9.06
CA ILE A 50 -1.86 -5.10 7.76
C ILE A 50 -1.08 -4.23 6.78
N GLN A 51 0.00 -4.78 6.23
CA GLN A 51 0.82 -4.15 5.20
C GLN A 51 0.52 -4.81 3.86
N LEU A 52 0.21 -4.01 2.84
CA LEU A 52 -0.07 -4.45 1.48
C LEU A 52 0.87 -3.73 0.52
N ASP A 53 1.74 -4.46 -0.15
CA ASP A 53 2.77 -3.90 -1.02
C ASP A 53 2.61 -4.36 -2.47
N PHE A 54 3.26 -3.62 -3.37
CA PHE A 54 3.31 -3.88 -4.81
C PHE A 54 1.92 -4.06 -5.46
N ILE A 55 0.89 -3.34 -4.97
CA ILE A 55 -0.45 -3.36 -5.55
C ILE A 55 -0.37 -2.76 -6.95
N LYS A 56 -0.40 -3.63 -7.96
CA LYS A 56 -0.31 -3.24 -9.36
C LYS A 56 -1.71 -3.01 -9.92
N MET A 57 -2.01 -1.77 -10.26
CA MET A 57 -3.28 -1.43 -10.89
C MET A 57 -3.13 -0.23 -11.82
N LYS A 58 -4.17 0.05 -12.61
CA LYS A 58 -4.24 1.28 -13.38
C LYS A 58 -4.53 2.43 -12.41
N PHE A 59 -3.52 3.22 -12.08
CA PHE A 59 -3.61 4.37 -11.19
C PHE A 59 -2.88 5.55 -11.84
N ASN A 60 -3.51 6.18 -12.84
CA ASN A 60 -2.97 7.32 -13.57
C ASN A 60 -3.54 8.65 -13.08
N SER A 61 -4.59 8.61 -12.25
CA SER A 61 -5.27 9.74 -11.62
C SER A 61 -5.93 9.24 -10.33
N PHE A 62 -6.19 10.14 -9.37
CA PHE A 62 -6.96 9.78 -8.18
C PHE A 62 -8.36 9.25 -8.53
N LEU A 63 -8.95 9.70 -9.64
CA LEU A 63 -10.25 9.23 -10.15
C LEU A 63 -10.24 7.75 -10.59
N ASP A 64 -9.06 7.16 -10.83
CA ASP A 64 -8.98 5.76 -11.25
C ASP A 64 -9.29 4.77 -10.11
N ILE A 65 -9.22 5.21 -8.84
CA ILE A 65 -9.60 4.40 -7.67
C ILE A 65 -10.93 4.84 -7.06
N GLU A 66 -11.35 6.09 -7.23
CA GLU A 66 -12.61 6.57 -6.65
C GLU A 66 -13.83 5.76 -7.11
N ASN A 67 -14.65 5.35 -6.14
CA ASN A 67 -15.86 4.55 -6.38
C ASN A 67 -15.59 3.27 -7.17
N LYS A 68 -14.37 2.73 -7.07
CA LYS A 68 -14.00 1.47 -7.73
C LYS A 68 -13.98 0.33 -6.75
N GLU A 69 -14.31 -0.83 -7.29
CA GLU A 69 -14.03 -2.11 -6.69
C GLU A 69 -12.99 -2.82 -7.54
N ILE A 70 -11.96 -3.32 -6.89
CA ILE A 70 -10.83 -3.97 -7.53
C ILE A 70 -10.71 -5.36 -6.93
N GLU A 71 -10.75 -6.36 -7.78
CA GLU A 71 -10.56 -7.76 -7.40
C GLU A 71 -9.12 -8.17 -7.72
N PHE A 72 -8.56 -9.01 -6.85
CA PHE A 72 -7.20 -9.49 -6.95
C PHE A 72 -7.17 -11.02 -6.95
N ALA A 73 -6.15 -11.57 -7.59
CA ALA A 73 -5.89 -13.01 -7.48
C ALA A 73 -5.36 -13.34 -6.07
N LEU A 74 -5.42 -14.61 -5.67
CA LEU A 74 -4.85 -15.07 -4.40
C LEU A 74 -3.45 -15.63 -4.63
N ASN A 75 -2.56 -15.55 -3.64
CA ASN A 75 -1.20 -16.08 -3.76
C ASN A 75 -1.23 -17.59 -4.06
N PRO A 76 -0.48 -18.12 -5.06
CA PRO A 76 0.57 -17.47 -5.86
C PRO A 76 0.15 -17.02 -7.27
N GLU A 77 -1.15 -16.91 -7.54
CA GLU A 77 -1.65 -16.56 -8.87
C GLU A 77 -1.24 -15.14 -9.26
N HIS A 78 -0.81 -14.95 -10.51
CA HIS A 78 -0.33 -13.67 -11.00
C HIS A 78 -1.36 -12.54 -10.80
N GLY A 79 -0.95 -11.45 -10.17
CA GLY A 79 -1.81 -10.32 -9.84
C GLY A 79 -2.34 -10.34 -8.40
N TYR A 80 -1.83 -11.25 -7.55
CA TYR A 80 -2.03 -11.16 -6.11
C TYR A 80 -1.36 -9.92 -5.52
N VAL A 81 -1.88 -9.48 -4.37
CA VAL A 81 -1.30 -8.41 -3.55
C VAL A 81 -0.35 -9.04 -2.55
N ASP A 82 0.87 -8.52 -2.44
CA ASP A 82 1.82 -8.97 -1.42
C ASP A 82 1.42 -8.39 -0.06
N GLY A 83 0.69 -9.18 0.74
CA GLY A 83 0.11 -8.74 2.00
C GLY A 83 0.66 -9.49 3.19
N SER A 84 0.78 -8.80 4.32
CA SER A 84 1.25 -9.40 5.58
C SER A 84 0.71 -8.72 6.83
N ILE A 85 0.75 -9.46 7.93
CA ILE A 85 0.63 -8.99 9.31
C ILE A 85 1.74 -9.62 10.12
N TYR A 86 2.32 -8.89 11.07
CA TYR A 86 3.33 -9.45 11.98
C TYR A 86 2.66 -9.88 13.28
N LEU A 87 2.84 -11.14 13.66
CA LEU A 87 2.31 -11.77 14.87
C LEU A 87 3.41 -12.62 15.51
N ASP A 88 3.65 -12.50 16.83
CA ASP A 88 4.75 -13.16 17.54
C ASP A 88 6.11 -12.97 16.82
N SER A 89 6.37 -11.73 16.38
CA SER A 89 7.54 -11.36 15.56
C SER A 89 7.69 -12.14 14.23
N GLN A 90 6.66 -12.85 13.79
CA GLN A 90 6.64 -13.63 12.56
C GLN A 90 5.83 -12.94 11.47
N HIS A 91 6.35 -12.96 10.25
CA HIS A 91 5.62 -12.53 9.06
C HIS A 91 4.51 -13.56 8.71
N VAL A 92 3.26 -13.16 8.87
CA VAL A 92 2.08 -13.97 8.53
C VAL A 92 1.45 -13.43 7.25
N PRO A 93 1.37 -14.22 6.17
CA PRO A 93 0.79 -13.77 4.91
C PRO A 93 -0.68 -13.37 5.04
N VAL A 94 -1.05 -12.33 4.31
CA VAL A 94 -2.42 -11.85 4.19
C VAL A 94 -2.78 -11.77 2.71
N ASP A 95 -3.74 -12.59 2.29
CA ASP A 95 -4.28 -12.51 0.94
C ASP A 95 -5.42 -11.50 0.89
N ILE A 96 -5.36 -10.56 -0.05
CA ILE A 96 -6.46 -9.64 -0.35
C ILE A 96 -7.14 -10.09 -1.62
N SER A 97 -8.44 -10.36 -1.54
CA SER A 97 -9.27 -10.71 -2.70
C SER A 97 -9.94 -9.51 -3.34
N LYS A 98 -10.15 -8.44 -2.56
CA LYS A 98 -10.93 -7.28 -2.99
C LYS A 98 -10.66 -6.04 -2.16
N ILE A 99 -10.61 -4.90 -2.83
CA ILE A 99 -10.66 -3.57 -2.22
C ILE A 99 -11.75 -2.75 -2.90
N SER A 100 -12.65 -2.16 -2.11
CA SER A 100 -13.68 -1.24 -2.57
C SER A 100 -13.40 0.15 -2.01
N PHE A 101 -13.22 1.13 -2.88
CA PHE A 101 -12.89 2.51 -2.54
C PHE A 101 -14.10 3.42 -2.68
N SER A 102 -14.25 4.34 -1.74
CA SER A 102 -15.22 5.45 -1.79
C SER A 102 -14.64 6.65 -2.57
N PRO A 103 -15.36 7.78 -2.73
CA PRO A 103 -14.75 9.03 -3.20
C PRO A 103 -13.69 9.55 -2.22
N PHE A 104 -12.74 10.35 -2.70
CA PHE A 104 -11.86 11.09 -1.80
C PHE A 104 -12.62 12.21 -1.08
N ASP A 105 -12.30 12.40 0.21
CA ASP A 105 -12.53 13.63 0.97
C ASP A 105 -11.16 14.25 1.28
N LYS A 106 -10.77 15.23 0.47
CA LYS A 106 -9.41 15.80 0.41
C LYS A 106 -8.38 14.73 0.09
N ASP A 107 -7.60 14.32 1.07
CA ASP A 107 -6.55 13.30 0.96
C ASP A 107 -7.02 11.97 1.55
N ASN A 108 -8.20 11.93 2.17
CA ASN A 108 -8.72 10.73 2.80
C ASN A 108 -9.64 9.96 1.84
N ILE A 109 -9.58 8.63 1.90
CA ILE A 109 -10.47 7.75 1.17
C ILE A 109 -10.91 6.60 2.07
N ASN A 110 -12.22 6.38 2.17
CA ASN A 110 -12.73 5.19 2.86
C ASN A 110 -12.57 3.98 1.95
N ALA A 111 -12.00 2.91 2.51
CA ALA A 111 -11.75 1.67 1.80
C ALA A 111 -12.25 0.47 2.61
N LYS A 112 -12.88 -0.46 1.90
CA LYS A 112 -13.32 -1.75 2.43
C LYS A 112 -12.47 -2.86 1.84
N PHE A 113 -11.93 -3.70 2.71
CA PHE A 113 -11.04 -4.79 2.35
C PHE A 113 -11.71 -6.12 2.61
N LYS A 114 -11.53 -7.09 1.71
CA LYS A 114 -11.87 -8.49 1.95
C LYS A 114 -10.63 -9.34 1.71
N GLY A 115 -10.24 -10.08 2.73
CA GLY A 115 -9.03 -10.91 2.68
C GLY A 115 -9.06 -12.09 3.65
N VAL A 116 -7.91 -12.76 3.73
CA VAL A 116 -7.67 -13.92 4.59
C VAL A 116 -6.29 -13.81 5.22
N VAL A 117 -6.19 -14.00 6.54
CA VAL A 117 -4.91 -14.21 7.24
C VAL A 117 -4.57 -15.70 7.17
N LEU A 118 -3.38 -16.02 6.66
CA LEU A 118 -2.96 -17.39 6.35
C LEU A 118 -2.05 -17.97 7.46
N PHE A 119 -2.66 -18.42 8.55
CA PHE A 119 -1.98 -18.98 9.71
C PHE A 119 -1.28 -20.33 9.43
N ASP A 120 -1.86 -21.15 8.55
CA ASP A 120 -1.37 -22.50 8.25
C ASP A 120 0.01 -22.51 7.59
N TYR A 121 0.36 -21.47 6.83
CA TYR A 121 1.69 -21.27 6.25
C TYR A 121 2.78 -20.96 7.28
N CYS A 122 2.39 -20.56 8.49
CA CYS A 122 3.31 -20.08 9.53
C CYS A 122 3.55 -21.10 10.65
N GLY A 123 2.92 -22.29 10.56
CA GLY A 123 3.06 -23.35 11.56
C GLY A 123 2.16 -23.18 12.79
N TYR A 124 1.20 -22.25 12.73
CA TYR A 124 0.16 -22.13 13.75
C TYR A 124 -0.88 -23.25 13.59
N GLU A 125 -1.44 -23.72 14.71
CA GLU A 125 -2.57 -24.67 14.71
C GLU A 125 -3.91 -24.00 14.35
N ASP A 126 -3.92 -22.67 14.35
CA ASP A 126 -5.06 -21.84 14.00
C ASP A 126 -5.42 -21.98 12.51
N SER A 127 -6.72 -22.06 12.22
CA SER A 127 -7.21 -22.06 10.85
C SER A 127 -7.13 -20.66 10.25
N ASN A 128 -6.89 -20.59 8.94
CA ASN A 128 -6.92 -19.35 8.18
C ASN A 128 -8.21 -18.57 8.45
N GLN A 129 -8.06 -17.25 8.60
CA GLN A 129 -9.15 -16.39 9.04
C GLN A 129 -9.53 -15.38 7.96
N GLU A 130 -10.73 -15.53 7.41
CA GLU A 130 -11.31 -14.51 6.56
C GLU A 130 -11.67 -13.25 7.35
N PHE A 131 -11.55 -12.10 6.71
CA PHE A 131 -11.99 -10.83 7.27
C PHE A 131 -12.62 -9.92 6.23
N ILE A 132 -13.50 -9.05 6.73
CA ILE A 132 -13.99 -7.87 6.04
C ILE A 132 -13.84 -6.71 7.00
N ILE A 133 -13.01 -5.74 6.62
CA ILE A 133 -12.73 -4.54 7.43
C ILE A 133 -12.94 -3.29 6.60
N GLU A 134 -13.27 -2.20 7.26
CA GLU A 134 -13.41 -0.87 6.67
C GLU A 134 -12.56 0.11 7.46
N THR A 135 -11.87 1.00 6.76
CA THR A 135 -11.04 2.03 7.40
C THR A 135 -10.95 3.27 6.50
N THR A 136 -10.60 4.40 7.09
CA THR A 136 -10.19 5.59 6.36
C THR A 136 -8.69 5.53 6.12
N LEU A 137 -8.28 5.60 4.85
CA LEU A 137 -6.90 5.73 4.45
C LEU A 137 -6.59 7.19 4.15
N ASN A 138 -5.45 7.68 4.61
CA ASN A 138 -4.89 8.94 4.16
C ASN A 138 -3.92 8.68 3.00
N PHE A 139 -4.14 9.32 1.85
CA PHE A 139 -3.17 9.35 0.77
C PHE A 139 -2.08 10.35 1.14
N GLU A 140 -0.88 9.83 1.36
CA GLU A 140 0.25 10.67 1.73
C GLU A 140 0.92 11.16 0.45
N ASN A 141 1.63 10.27 -0.24
CA ASN A 141 2.60 10.67 -1.25
C ASN A 141 2.67 9.73 -2.45
N ILE A 142 3.17 10.29 -3.56
CA ILE A 142 3.82 9.53 -4.62
C ILE A 142 5.33 9.69 -4.48
N PHE A 143 6.04 8.59 -4.26
CA PHE A 143 7.49 8.59 -4.12
C PHE A 143 8.19 8.13 -5.40
N ILE A 144 9.31 8.78 -5.70
CA ILE A 144 10.34 8.27 -6.59
C ILE A 144 11.55 7.91 -5.73
N PRO A 145 11.83 6.62 -5.53
CA PRO A 145 12.99 6.16 -4.78
C PRO A 145 14.32 6.66 -5.37
N SER A 146 15.33 6.78 -4.52
CA SER A 146 16.68 7.23 -4.89
C SER A 146 17.32 6.40 -6.00
N ASP A 147 16.96 5.12 -6.08
CA ASP A 147 17.49 4.17 -7.08
C ASP A 147 16.94 4.46 -8.48
N ILE A 148 15.79 5.14 -8.57
CA ILE A 148 15.20 5.58 -9.84
C ILE A 148 15.74 6.96 -10.22
N ILE A 149 15.68 7.92 -9.29
CA ILE A 149 16.21 9.27 -9.46
C ILE A 149 16.78 9.74 -8.13
N SER A 150 18.06 10.11 -8.10
CA SER A 150 18.68 10.60 -6.86
C SER A 150 18.02 11.90 -6.38
N PRO A 151 17.72 12.04 -5.07
CA PRO A 151 17.08 13.24 -4.54
C PRO A 151 18.04 14.44 -4.61
N SER A 152 17.78 15.36 -5.54
CA SER A 152 18.52 16.62 -5.63
C SER A 152 17.65 17.67 -6.33
N THR A 153 17.87 18.96 -6.02
CA THR A 153 17.10 20.06 -6.61
C THR A 153 17.22 20.08 -8.15
N GLN A 154 18.34 19.61 -8.70
CA GLN A 154 18.57 19.52 -10.14
C GLN A 154 17.72 18.43 -10.81
N ASN A 155 17.30 17.43 -10.04
CA ASN A 155 16.54 16.29 -10.53
C ASN A 155 15.02 16.44 -10.37
N LEU A 156 14.52 17.50 -9.72
CA LEU A 156 13.08 17.70 -9.49
C LEU A 156 12.27 17.79 -10.78
N GLU A 157 12.76 18.54 -11.78
CA GLU A 157 12.10 18.61 -13.09
C GLU A 157 12.17 17.29 -13.87
N ILE A 158 13.27 16.55 -13.70
CA ILE A 158 13.43 15.22 -14.30
C ILE A 158 12.42 14.25 -13.68
N ALA A 159 12.27 14.28 -12.36
CA ALA A 159 11.29 13.50 -11.62
C ALA A 159 9.86 13.82 -12.06
N LYS A 160 9.51 15.10 -12.16
CA LYS A 160 8.19 15.55 -12.62
C LYS A 160 7.88 15.04 -14.03
N LYS A 161 8.84 15.18 -14.94
CA LYS A 161 8.71 14.66 -16.31
C LYS A 161 8.54 13.13 -16.32
N LYS A 162 9.35 12.42 -15.53
CA LYS A 162 9.30 10.96 -15.44
C LYS A 162 7.94 10.49 -14.91
N LEU A 163 7.44 11.07 -13.82
CA LEU A 163 6.16 10.71 -13.24
C LEU A 163 4.99 11.02 -14.17
N SER A 164 5.09 12.06 -15.02
CA SER A 164 4.04 12.41 -15.99
C SER A 164 3.72 11.31 -17.02
N GLU A 165 4.62 10.34 -17.19
CA GLU A 165 4.37 9.16 -18.03
C GLU A 165 3.42 8.15 -17.36
N PHE A 166 3.24 8.25 -16.03
CA PHE A 166 2.50 7.29 -15.20
C PHE A 166 1.32 7.92 -14.46
N PHE A 167 1.36 9.22 -14.16
CA PHE A 167 0.35 9.88 -13.35
C PHE A 167 0.05 11.30 -13.84
N ALA A 168 -1.18 11.76 -13.65
CA ALA A 168 -1.64 13.10 -13.96
C ALA A 168 -0.98 14.14 -13.03
N ILE A 169 0.18 14.65 -13.43
CA ILE A 169 0.96 15.63 -12.65
C ILE A 169 0.19 16.94 -12.33
N SER A 170 -0.91 17.23 -13.03
CA SER A 170 -1.79 18.36 -12.70
C SER A 170 -2.55 18.17 -11.40
N GLU A 171 -2.64 16.95 -10.89
CA GLU A 171 -3.27 16.60 -9.61
C GLU A 171 -2.27 16.59 -8.44
N LEU A 172 -1.01 16.97 -8.70
CA LEU A 172 0.08 16.92 -7.73
C LEU A 172 0.68 18.30 -7.49
N THR A 173 1.29 18.47 -6.32
CA THR A 173 2.18 19.61 -6.05
C THR A 173 3.47 19.51 -6.88
N ASP A 174 4.26 20.59 -6.90
CA ASP A 174 5.65 20.46 -7.33
C ASP A 174 6.41 19.48 -6.42
N PRO A 175 7.36 18.70 -6.97
CA PRO A 175 8.07 17.70 -6.19
C PRO A 175 8.97 18.34 -5.15
N VAL A 176 9.07 17.67 -4.00
CA VAL A 176 9.95 18.05 -2.90
C VAL A 176 10.91 16.92 -2.58
N ILE A 177 12.00 17.25 -1.88
CA ILE A 177 12.87 16.25 -1.29
C ILE A 177 12.47 16.12 0.17
N GLU A 178 12.13 14.91 0.58
CA GLU A 178 11.78 14.60 1.96
C GLU A 178 12.35 13.25 2.38
N ASN A 179 12.51 13.07 3.69
CA ASN A 179 13.00 11.82 4.25
C ASN A 179 11.81 10.94 4.63
N ASN A 180 11.75 9.73 4.07
CA ASN A 180 10.65 8.78 4.33
C ASN A 180 10.88 7.89 5.57
N GLY A 181 11.85 8.24 6.41
CA GLY A 181 12.27 7.45 7.58
C GLY A 181 13.45 6.50 7.30
N PHE A 182 13.78 6.24 6.03
CA PHE A 182 14.91 5.39 5.65
C PHE A 182 15.96 6.16 4.84
N CYS A 183 15.51 6.91 3.83
CA CYS A 183 16.35 7.71 2.97
C CYS A 183 15.62 8.95 2.49
N ASP A 184 16.39 9.88 1.91
CA ASP A 184 15.81 10.98 1.17
C ASP A 184 15.19 10.43 -0.13
N VAL A 185 14.01 10.91 -0.46
CA VAL A 185 13.24 10.55 -1.66
C VAL A 185 12.72 11.81 -2.33
N ILE A 186 12.36 11.70 -3.61
CA ILE A 186 11.57 12.74 -4.27
C ILE A 186 10.10 12.37 -4.08
N ALA A 187 9.33 13.28 -3.50
CA ALA A 187 7.92 13.07 -3.23
C ALA A 187 7.04 14.09 -3.95
N PHE A 188 5.83 13.64 -4.26
CA PHE A 188 4.74 14.47 -4.77
C PHE A 188 3.55 14.30 -3.85
N HIS A 189 2.99 15.41 -3.41
CA HIS A 189 1.77 15.42 -2.61
C HIS A 189 0.56 15.58 -3.52
N LYS A 190 -0.58 15.08 -3.07
CA LYS A 190 -1.86 15.36 -3.72
C LYS A 190 -2.14 16.87 -3.67
N LEU A 191 -2.57 17.44 -4.78
CA LEU A 191 -3.04 18.82 -4.84
C LEU A 191 -4.43 18.91 -4.19
N ALA A 192 -4.59 19.86 -3.27
CA ALA A 192 -5.81 20.08 -2.48
C ALA A 192 -7.00 20.53 -3.32
#